data_AF-A0A1E7FH97-F1
#
_entry.id   AF-A0A1E7FH97-F1
#
_cell.length_a   1.000
_cell.length_b   1.000
_cell.length_c   1.000
_cell.angle_alpha   90.00
_cell.angle_beta   90.00
_cell.angle_gamma   90.00
#
_symmetry.space_group_name_H-M   'P 1'
#
loop_
_entity.id
_entity.type
_entity.pdbx_description
1 polymer ?
#
loop_
_entity_poly.entity_id
_entity_poly.type
_entity_poly.pdbx_seq_one_letter_code
_entity_poly.pdbx_strand_id
1 'polypeptide(L)'
;MYNLTQDNNGDVVGYTAIELFQHLMDQYVQPEDVADQVTALHKVLEQQYDPTEEPQVYYKLVQDARNTLESLNESIDEATLIRHGLNQFKEHIDLKLDIKEWKKQDTVNKTWKKFKSHFTKAINDNKNDTGTLKALGMANAVKEEINKNKENMKVFAQASMEANQKINLLEQHCAALMAERQPPPPQQQTMDAKSQQIQVLTDRLNQLELNKSGGGGGGGGFRALGSNGFPKNGKDGTRTCRRWSNDEYCWTCGFDIKHNSMTCKYIKDAAAHKKEATAANPMGGSTRNLHLRST
;
A
#
# COMPACT_ATOMS: atom_id res chain seq x y z
N MET A 1 43.32 43.95 -2.56
CA MET A 1 43.34 44.19 -4.02
C MET A 1 44.75 43.95 -4.51
N TYR A 2 45.00 42.81 -5.15
CA TYR A 2 46.22 42.60 -5.92
C TYR A 2 45.92 43.04 -7.35
N ASN A 3 46.54 44.14 -7.80
CA ASN A 3 46.45 44.58 -9.20
C ASN A 3 47.46 43.77 -10.01
N LEU A 4 47.01 42.85 -10.85
CA LEU A 4 47.88 42.15 -11.80
C LEU A 4 48.47 43.18 -12.77
N THR A 5 49.79 43.36 -12.76
CA THR A 5 50.50 44.18 -13.74
C THR A 5 50.53 43.45 -15.08
N GLN A 6 49.83 44.01 -16.06
CA GLN A 6 49.89 43.56 -17.45
C GLN A 6 51.00 44.33 -18.18
N ASP A 7 51.75 43.66 -19.05
CA ASP A 7 52.65 44.34 -19.97
C ASP A 7 51.91 44.98 -21.14
N ASN A 8 52.66 45.63 -22.03
CA ASN A 8 52.13 46.33 -23.20
C ASN A 8 51.42 45.41 -24.22
N ASN A 9 51.52 44.08 -24.05
CA ASN A 9 50.83 43.09 -24.87
C ASN A 9 49.59 42.51 -24.16
N GLY A 10 49.33 42.90 -22.91
CA GLY A 10 48.24 42.37 -22.08
C GLY A 10 48.61 41.11 -21.30
N ASP A 11 49.86 40.66 -21.38
CA ASP A 11 50.34 39.49 -20.65
C ASP A 11 50.59 39.85 -19.19
N VAL A 12 50.20 38.97 -18.26
CA VAL A 12 50.46 39.21 -16.83
C VAL A 12 51.95 38.98 -16.57
N VAL A 13 52.68 40.05 -16.23
CA VAL A 13 54.12 40.02 -16.01
C VAL A 13 54.45 40.24 -14.54
N GLY A 14 55.40 39.46 -14.02
CA GLY A 14 55.91 39.59 -12.65
C GLY A 14 55.28 38.66 -11.61
N TYR A 15 54.39 37.76 -12.02
CA TYR A 15 53.82 36.72 -11.15
C TYR A 15 54.27 35.33 -11.61
N THR A 16 54.59 34.47 -10.66
CA THR A 16 54.80 33.04 -10.91
C THR A 16 53.47 32.35 -11.24
N ALA A 17 53.53 31.20 -11.90
CA ALA A 17 52.33 30.40 -12.18
C ALA A 17 51.53 30.04 -10.92
N ILE A 18 52.21 29.86 -9.78
CA ILE A 18 51.59 29.59 -8.48
C ILE A 18 50.84 30.81 -7.97
N GLU A 19 51.41 32.02 -8.07
CA GLU A 19 50.75 33.26 -7.62
C GLU A 19 49.54 33.60 -8.49
N LEU A 20 49.64 33.37 -9.80
CA LEU A 20 48.50 33.50 -10.72
C LEU A 20 47.38 32.50 -10.38
N PHE A 21 47.73 31.25 -10.09
CA PHE A 21 46.77 30.23 -9.68
C PHE A 21 46.10 30.58 -8.34
N GLN A 22 46.88 31.02 -7.36
CA GLN A 22 46.37 31.46 -6.06
C GLN A 22 45.42 32.65 -6.21
N HIS A 23 45.77 33.61 -7.07
CA HIS A 23 44.91 34.76 -7.36
C HIS A 23 43.61 34.34 -8.03
N LEU A 24 43.65 33.41 -8.99
CA LEU A 24 42.43 32.86 -9.60
C LEU A 24 41.57 32.11 -8.59
N MET A 25 42.17 31.32 -7.70
CA MET A 25 41.46 30.65 -6.61
C MET A 25 40.80 31.66 -5.67
N ASP A 26 41.54 32.67 -5.20
CA ASP A 26 41.04 33.67 -4.25
C ASP A 26 39.98 34.61 -4.85
N GLN A 27 39.98 34.82 -6.17
CA GLN A 27 39.02 35.71 -6.85
C GLN A 27 37.78 34.99 -7.36
N TYR A 28 37.90 33.74 -7.80
CA TYR A 28 36.83 33.06 -8.54
C TYR A 28 36.23 31.84 -7.83
N VAL A 29 36.92 31.25 -6.85
CA VAL A 29 36.33 30.17 -6.04
C VAL A 29 35.59 30.81 -4.88
N GLN A 30 34.26 30.69 -4.86
CA GLN A 30 33.48 31.20 -3.74
C GLN A 30 33.59 30.24 -2.55
N PRO A 31 33.63 30.73 -1.31
CA PRO A 31 33.59 29.87 -0.11
C PRO A 31 32.39 28.91 -0.11
N GLU A 32 31.27 29.33 -0.69
CA GLU A 32 30.07 28.50 -0.89
C GLU A 32 30.34 27.28 -1.78
N ASP A 33 31.15 27.43 -2.84
CA ASP A 33 31.50 26.33 -3.75
C ASP A 33 32.33 25.25 -3.02
N VAL A 34 33.22 25.68 -2.12
CA VAL A 34 34.02 24.78 -1.28
C VAL A 34 33.12 24.06 -0.27
N ALA A 35 32.20 24.77 0.36
CA ALA A 35 31.26 24.18 1.32
C ALA A 35 30.32 23.16 0.66
N ASP A 36 29.84 23.45 -0.55
CA ASP A 36 29.03 22.53 -1.34
C ASP A 36 29.83 21.29 -1.76
N GLN A 37 31.09 21.46 -2.14
CA GLN A 37 31.99 20.35 -2.45
C GLN A 37 32.26 19.47 -1.23
N VAL A 38 32.55 20.05 -0.07
CA VAL A 38 32.72 19.32 1.19
C VAL A 38 31.45 18.53 1.51
N THR A 39 30.28 19.14 1.36
CA THR A 39 28.99 18.47 1.58
C THR A 39 28.77 17.30 0.61
N ALA A 40 29.12 17.47 -0.67
CA ALA A 40 29.02 16.42 -1.67
C ALA A 40 29.97 15.24 -1.35
N LEU A 41 31.21 15.53 -0.94
CA LEU A 41 32.18 14.50 -0.56
C LEU A 41 31.76 13.72 0.68
N HIS A 42 31.15 14.36 1.68
CA HIS A 42 30.57 13.67 2.82
C HIS A 42 29.45 12.70 2.41
N LYS A 43 28.61 13.07 1.43
CA LYS A 43 27.61 12.14 0.87
C LYS A 43 28.28 10.95 0.18
N VAL A 44 29.42 11.14 -0.49
CA VAL A 44 30.19 10.05 -1.11
C VAL A 44 30.74 9.08 -0.07
N LEU A 45 31.15 9.55 1.12
CA LEU A 45 31.56 8.67 2.22
C LEU A 45 30.42 7.76 2.72
N GLU A 46 29.17 8.19 2.54
CA GLU A 46 27.96 7.45 2.91
C GLU A 46 27.35 6.63 1.75
N GLN A 47 28.00 6.61 0.59
CA GLN A 47 27.54 5.90 -0.59
C GLN A 47 27.28 4.42 -0.29
N GLN A 48 26.24 3.87 -0.91
CA GLN A 48 25.89 2.45 -0.75
C GLN A 48 26.91 1.54 -1.44
N TYR A 49 27.19 0.40 -0.82
CA TYR A 49 28.01 -0.65 -1.43
C TYR A 49 27.18 -1.42 -2.47
N ASP A 50 27.68 -1.49 -3.71
CA ASP A 50 27.09 -2.33 -4.76
C ASP A 50 27.76 -3.71 -4.77
N PRO A 51 27.02 -4.80 -4.46
CA PRO A 51 27.56 -6.15 -4.44
C PRO A 51 27.83 -6.73 -5.84
N THR A 52 27.30 -6.09 -6.89
CA THR A 52 27.55 -6.50 -8.29
C THR A 52 28.92 -6.06 -8.79
N GLU A 53 29.50 -5.03 -8.16
CA GLU A 53 30.83 -4.53 -8.47
C GLU A 53 31.92 -5.20 -7.63
N GLU A 54 33.17 -4.95 -7.98
CA GLU A 54 34.30 -5.31 -7.13
C GLU A 54 34.34 -4.40 -5.90
N PRO A 55 34.56 -4.94 -4.67
CA PRO A 55 34.59 -4.12 -3.46
C PRO A 55 35.68 -3.04 -3.47
N GLN A 56 36.72 -3.23 -4.29
CA GLN A 56 37.77 -2.25 -4.58
C GLN A 56 37.22 -0.95 -5.14
N VAL A 57 36.15 -0.99 -5.94
CA VAL A 57 35.50 0.20 -6.49
C VAL A 57 34.96 1.07 -5.37
N TYR A 58 34.20 0.47 -4.45
CA TYR A 58 33.70 1.14 -3.24
C TYR A 58 34.84 1.68 -2.37
N TYR A 59 35.87 0.86 -2.10
CA TYR A 59 37.01 1.30 -1.29
C TYR A 59 37.76 2.47 -1.90
N LYS A 60 37.91 2.48 -3.22
CA LYS A 60 38.56 3.57 -3.95
C LYS A 60 37.73 4.84 -3.84
N LEU A 61 36.42 4.76 -4.11
CA LEU A 61 35.50 5.89 -4.03
C LEU A 61 35.56 6.60 -2.66
N VAL A 62 35.48 5.81 -1.59
CA VAL A 62 35.54 6.33 -0.21
C VAL A 62 36.94 6.87 0.13
N GLN A 63 38.00 6.23 -0.35
CA GLN A 63 39.37 6.70 -0.11
C GLN A 63 39.67 7.99 -0.87
N ASP A 64 39.23 8.10 -2.12
CA ASP A 64 39.42 9.28 -2.95
C ASP A 64 38.66 10.46 -2.32
N ALA A 65 37.41 10.26 -1.89
CA ALA A 65 36.65 11.29 -1.19
C ALA A 65 37.33 11.77 0.11
N ARG A 66 37.88 10.83 0.90
CA ARG A 66 38.66 11.15 2.11
C ARG A 66 39.90 11.97 1.77
N ASN A 67 40.65 11.58 0.74
CA ASN A 67 41.87 12.30 0.33
C ASN A 67 41.53 13.72 -0.18
N THR A 68 40.42 13.89 -0.90
CA THR A 68 39.95 15.20 -1.34
C THR A 68 39.51 16.07 -0.15
N LEU A 69 38.80 15.51 0.83
CA LEU A 69 38.45 16.23 2.06
C LEU A 69 39.70 16.68 2.82
N GLU A 70 40.71 15.82 2.96
CA GLU A 70 41.99 16.19 3.58
C GLU A 70 42.68 17.35 2.83
N SER A 71 42.60 17.38 1.49
CA SER A 71 43.12 18.50 0.69
C SER A 71 42.34 19.81 0.87
N LEU A 72 41.07 19.73 1.27
CA LEU A 72 40.21 20.85 1.64
C LEU A 72 40.33 21.21 3.14
N ASN A 73 41.34 20.67 3.83
CA ASN A 73 41.59 20.88 5.26
C ASN A 73 40.49 20.32 6.18
N GLU A 74 39.74 19.32 5.69
CA GLU A 74 38.75 18.56 6.46
C GLU A 74 39.29 17.15 6.77
N SER A 75 39.55 16.87 8.04
CA SER A 75 40.14 15.60 8.45
C SER A 75 39.09 14.53 8.74
N ILE A 76 39.18 13.38 8.07
CA ILE A 76 38.32 12.22 8.30
C ILE A 76 39.14 11.10 8.95
N ASP A 77 38.76 10.71 10.17
CA ASP A 77 39.42 9.61 10.88
C ASP A 77 39.13 8.23 10.24
N GLU A 78 40.08 7.30 10.35
CA GLU A 78 39.91 5.92 9.89
C GLU A 78 38.74 5.22 10.57
N ALA A 79 38.49 5.51 11.86
CA ALA A 79 37.35 4.92 12.55
C ALA A 79 36.02 5.40 11.95
N THR A 80 35.96 6.60 11.38
CA THR A 80 34.79 7.10 10.63
C THR A 80 34.58 6.28 9.36
N LEU A 81 35.63 6.06 8.57
CA LEU A 81 35.54 5.23 7.34
C LEU A 81 35.09 3.80 7.65
N ILE A 82 35.64 3.19 8.70
CA ILE A 82 35.25 1.85 9.15
C ILE A 82 33.79 1.84 9.59
N ARG A 83 33.31 2.86 10.31
CA ARG A 83 31.90 2.96 10.71
C ARG A 83 30.97 3.05 9.50
N HIS A 84 31.28 3.89 8.51
CA HIS A 84 30.50 3.96 7.28
C HIS A 84 30.52 2.62 6.52
N GLY A 85 31.69 2.00 6.36
CA GLY A 85 31.81 0.67 5.74
C GLY A 85 30.98 -0.41 6.45
N LEU A 86 31.02 -0.47 7.78
CA LEU A 86 30.20 -1.40 8.56
C LEU A 86 28.70 -1.08 8.45
N ASN A 87 28.33 0.20 8.33
CA ASN A 87 26.95 0.62 8.13
C ASN A 87 26.41 0.19 6.76
N GLN A 88 27.24 0.14 5.73
CA GLN A 88 26.84 -0.41 4.44
C GLN A 88 26.80 -1.94 4.48
N PHE A 89 27.88 -2.58 4.94
CA PHE A 89 28.00 -4.04 4.90
C PHE A 89 26.96 -4.77 5.77
N LYS A 90 26.42 -4.15 6.82
CA LYS A 90 25.35 -4.78 7.64
C LYS A 90 24.05 -5.02 6.88
N GLU A 91 23.82 -4.30 5.77
CA GLU A 91 22.65 -4.48 4.91
C GLU A 91 22.77 -5.75 4.03
N HIS A 92 23.98 -6.33 3.96
CA HIS A 92 24.28 -7.54 3.20
C HIS A 92 24.25 -8.76 4.14
N ILE A 93 23.33 -9.69 3.86
CA ILE A 93 23.05 -10.82 4.75
C ILE A 93 24.21 -11.81 4.82
N ASP A 94 24.95 -11.96 3.73
CA ASP A 94 26.12 -12.82 3.56
C ASP A 94 27.34 -12.34 4.37
N LEU A 95 27.43 -11.04 4.69
CA LEU A 95 28.53 -10.47 5.47
C LEU A 95 28.26 -10.45 6.99
N LYS A 96 27.12 -10.98 7.45
CA LYS A 96 26.74 -10.92 8.87
C LYS A 96 27.72 -11.62 9.81
N LEU A 97 28.33 -12.72 9.37
CA LEU A 97 29.32 -13.45 10.17
C LEU A 97 30.62 -12.66 10.25
N ASP A 98 31.11 -12.17 9.11
CA ASP A 98 32.33 -11.35 9.00
C ASP A 98 32.24 -10.07 9.82
N ILE A 99 31.07 -9.43 9.88
CA ILE A 99 30.85 -8.27 10.75
C ILE A 99 30.98 -8.65 12.24
N LYS A 100 30.48 -9.82 12.65
CA LYS A 100 30.63 -10.28 14.04
C LYS A 100 32.09 -10.60 14.36
N GLU A 101 32.82 -11.18 13.42
CA GLU A 101 34.25 -11.48 13.58
C GLU A 101 35.08 -10.19 13.64
N TRP A 102 34.84 -9.24 12.74
CA TRP A 102 35.46 -7.92 12.74
C TRP A 102 35.28 -7.19 14.08
N LYS A 103 34.06 -7.23 14.64
CA LYS A 103 33.77 -6.58 15.92
C LYS A 103 34.58 -7.14 17.09
N LYS A 104 34.91 -8.44 17.06
CA LYS A 104 35.72 -9.12 18.08
C LYS A 104 37.22 -8.82 17.99
N GLN A 105 37.70 -8.25 16.88
CA GLN A 105 39.12 -7.91 16.76
C GLN A 105 39.53 -6.81 17.75
N ASP A 106 40.81 -6.85 18.13
CA ASP A 106 41.47 -5.82 18.93
C ASP A 106 41.39 -4.44 18.24
N THR A 107 41.29 -3.37 19.02
CA THR A 107 41.25 -1.98 18.52
C THR A 107 42.48 -1.63 17.67
N VAL A 108 43.67 -2.15 18.00
CA VAL A 108 44.90 -1.95 17.21
C VAL A 108 44.81 -2.59 15.82
N ASN A 109 43.95 -3.60 15.66
CA ASN A 109 43.71 -4.27 14.39
C ASN A 109 42.60 -3.62 13.55
N LYS A 110 41.82 -2.70 14.13
CA LYS A 110 40.72 -2.00 13.44
C LYS A 110 41.23 -0.81 12.65
N THR A 111 42.12 -1.08 11.69
CA THR A 111 42.61 -0.08 10.73
C THR A 111 41.90 -0.23 9.38
N TRP A 112 41.85 0.85 8.60
CA TRP A 112 41.18 0.83 7.30
C TRP A 112 41.81 -0.18 6.33
N LYS A 113 43.14 -0.34 6.40
CA LYS A 113 43.88 -1.34 5.61
C LYS A 113 43.43 -2.77 5.93
N LYS A 114 43.28 -3.11 7.22
CA LYS A 114 42.83 -4.43 7.66
C LYS A 114 41.34 -4.65 7.36
N PHE A 115 40.53 -3.61 7.46
CA PHE A 115 39.12 -3.64 7.09
C PHE A 115 38.94 -4.06 5.63
N LYS A 116 39.61 -3.36 4.70
CA LYS A 116 39.58 -3.69 3.27
C LYS A 116 40.00 -5.14 3.01
N SER A 117 41.11 -5.58 3.62
CA SER A 117 41.60 -6.96 3.47
C SER A 117 40.59 -7.99 3.97
N HIS A 118 40.06 -7.81 5.18
CA HIS A 118 39.09 -8.72 5.81
C HIS A 118 37.84 -8.91 4.95
N PHE A 119 37.21 -7.81 4.55
CA PHE A 119 35.95 -7.88 3.81
C PHE A 119 36.14 -8.22 2.33
N THR A 120 37.28 -7.89 1.70
CA THR A 120 37.59 -8.40 0.36
C THR A 120 37.64 -9.93 0.36
N LYS A 121 38.30 -10.52 1.37
CA LYS A 121 38.36 -11.97 1.52
C LYS A 121 36.97 -12.55 1.72
N ALA A 122 36.19 -12.03 2.68
CA ALA A 122 34.83 -12.47 2.94
C ALA A 122 33.93 -12.44 1.70
N ILE A 123 33.95 -11.33 0.95
CA ILE A 123 33.14 -11.16 -0.26
C ILE A 123 33.54 -12.18 -1.33
N ASN A 124 34.84 -12.44 -1.51
CA ASN A 124 35.31 -13.44 -2.47
C ASN A 124 34.97 -14.87 -2.04
N ASP A 125 35.11 -15.18 -0.75
CA ASP A 125 34.76 -16.49 -0.20
C ASP A 125 33.25 -16.75 -0.39
N ASN A 126 32.40 -15.75 -0.09
CA ASN A 126 30.95 -15.81 -0.27
C ASN A 126 30.52 -15.96 -1.74
N LYS A 127 31.23 -15.31 -2.68
CA LYS A 127 30.98 -15.46 -4.12
C LYS A 127 31.24 -16.88 -4.61
N ASN A 128 32.18 -17.59 -3.99
CA ASN A 128 32.55 -18.95 -4.36
C ASN A 128 31.76 -20.01 -3.57
N ASP A 129 31.06 -19.64 -2.50
CA ASP A 129 30.29 -20.58 -1.68
C ASP A 129 28.86 -20.80 -2.21
N THR A 130 28.58 -22.03 -2.62
CA THR A 130 27.26 -22.42 -3.16
C THR A 130 26.14 -22.33 -2.12
N GLY A 131 26.45 -22.53 -0.83
CA GLY A 131 25.48 -22.40 0.26
C GLY A 131 25.01 -20.96 0.43
N THR A 132 25.96 -20.03 0.42
CA THR A 132 25.74 -18.58 0.53
C THR A 132 24.96 -18.04 -0.67
N LEU A 133 25.28 -18.46 -1.89
CA LEU A 133 24.52 -18.09 -3.10
C LEU A 133 23.05 -18.51 -3.02
N LYS A 134 22.78 -19.75 -2.55
CA LYS A 134 21.41 -20.25 -2.38
C LYS A 134 20.65 -19.46 -1.30
N ALA A 135 21.31 -19.15 -0.18
CA ALA A 135 20.74 -18.34 0.88
C ALA A 135 20.44 -16.90 0.43
N LEU A 136 21.34 -16.29 -0.36
CA LEU A 136 21.16 -14.97 -0.96
C LEU A 136 19.97 -14.94 -1.93
N GLY A 137 19.84 -15.95 -2.81
CA GLY A 137 18.70 -16.06 -3.71
C GLY A 137 17.36 -16.10 -2.98
N MET A 138 17.27 -16.88 -1.90
CA MET A 138 16.07 -16.92 -1.05
C MET A 138 15.83 -15.60 -0.32
N ALA A 139 16.88 -14.98 0.24
CA ALA A 139 16.77 -13.73 0.96
C ALA A 139 16.33 -12.57 0.05
N ASN A 140 16.80 -12.52 -1.19
CA ASN A 140 16.40 -11.52 -2.17
C ASN A 140 14.93 -11.68 -2.56
N ALA A 141 14.47 -12.91 -2.80
CA ALA A 141 13.04 -13.18 -3.07
C ALA A 141 12.15 -12.71 -1.92
N VAL A 142 12.53 -12.99 -0.67
CA VAL A 142 11.80 -12.55 0.53
C VAL A 142 11.84 -11.02 0.68
N LYS A 143 12.99 -10.37 0.45
CA LYS A 143 13.11 -8.90 0.53
C LYS A 143 12.23 -8.21 -0.49
N GLU A 144 12.18 -8.73 -1.72
CA GLU A 144 11.31 -8.22 -2.77
C GLU A 144 9.83 -8.38 -2.43
N GLU A 145 9.44 -9.52 -1.86
CA GLU A 145 8.08 -9.77 -1.38
C GLU A 145 7.69 -8.82 -0.24
N ILE A 146 8.57 -8.59 0.74
CA ILE A 146 8.35 -7.63 1.83
C ILE A 146 8.19 -6.21 1.27
N ASN A 147 9.01 -5.81 0.29
CA ASN A 147 8.88 -4.50 -0.34
C ASN A 147 7.56 -4.36 -1.10
N LYS A 148 7.15 -5.37 -1.87
CA LYS A 148 5.82 -5.40 -2.51
C LYS A 148 4.69 -5.28 -1.47
N ASN A 149 4.80 -6.00 -0.35
CA ASN A 149 3.82 -5.92 0.72
C ASN A 149 3.80 -4.53 1.40
N LYS A 150 4.96 -3.89 1.60
CA LYS A 150 5.03 -2.52 2.12
C LYS A 150 4.36 -1.52 1.18
N GLU A 151 4.62 -1.61 -0.12
CA GLU A 151 3.98 -0.74 -1.11
C GLU A 151 2.47 -0.99 -1.18
N ASN A 152 2.03 -2.26 -1.19
CA ASN A 152 0.62 -2.61 -1.11
C ASN A 152 -0.05 -2.05 0.16
N MET A 153 0.66 -2.07 1.29
CA MET A 153 0.17 -1.54 2.55
C MET A 153 0.04 -0.01 2.52
N LYS A 154 0.96 0.71 1.84
CA LYS A 154 0.83 2.15 1.59
C LYS A 154 -0.37 2.48 0.70
N VAL A 155 -0.54 1.74 -0.39
CA VAL A 155 -1.69 1.90 -1.30
C VAL A 155 -3.00 1.65 -0.57
N PHE A 156 -3.04 0.60 0.26
CA PHE A 156 -4.21 0.30 1.09
C PHE A 156 -4.49 1.40 2.12
N ALA A 157 -3.45 1.92 2.79
CA ALA A 157 -3.59 3.02 3.74
C ALA A 157 -4.13 4.29 3.05
N GLN A 158 -3.61 4.63 1.87
CA GLN A 158 -4.09 5.75 1.08
C GLN A 158 -5.55 5.56 0.65
N ALA A 159 -5.90 4.39 0.10
CA ALA A 159 -7.27 4.08 -0.28
C ALA A 159 -8.24 4.13 0.91
N SER A 160 -7.79 3.71 2.10
CA SER A 160 -8.56 3.81 3.34
C SER A 160 -8.79 5.27 3.76
N MET A 161 -7.76 6.12 3.68
CA MET A 161 -7.91 7.56 3.94
C MET A 161 -8.89 8.22 2.96
N GLU A 162 -8.78 7.93 1.67
CA GLU A 162 -9.69 8.44 0.64
C GLU A 162 -11.13 7.93 0.84
N ALA A 163 -11.31 6.67 1.23
CA ALA A 163 -12.63 6.11 1.54
C ALA A 163 -13.25 6.81 2.76
N ASN A 164 -12.49 7.03 3.83
CA ASN A 164 -12.97 7.75 5.02
C ASN A 164 -13.35 9.20 4.71
N GLN A 165 -12.60 9.88 3.84
CA GLN A 165 -12.96 11.21 3.36
C GLN A 165 -14.30 11.20 2.60
N LYS A 166 -14.51 10.22 1.70
CA LYS A 166 -15.77 10.08 0.97
C LYS A 166 -16.96 9.76 1.88
N ILE A 167 -16.76 8.91 2.90
CA ILE A 167 -17.80 8.60 3.90
C ILE A 167 -18.20 9.88 4.63
N ASN A 168 -17.24 10.66 5.14
CA ASN A 168 -17.54 11.93 5.81
C ASN A 168 -18.31 12.91 4.92
N LEU A 169 -17.97 13.01 3.62
CA LEU A 169 -18.70 13.85 2.67
C LEU A 169 -20.13 13.37 2.44
N LEU A 170 -20.34 12.05 2.33
CA LEU A 170 -21.67 11.47 2.18
C LEU A 170 -22.52 11.68 3.44
N GLU A 171 -21.93 11.52 4.62
CA GLU A 171 -22.61 11.80 5.90
C GLU A 171 -23.06 13.26 5.99
N GLN A 172 -22.21 14.21 5.61
CA GLN A 172 -22.56 15.63 5.54
C GLN A 172 -23.68 15.91 4.54
N HIS A 173 -23.62 15.32 3.34
CA HIS A 173 -24.65 15.49 2.33
C HIS A 173 -26.01 14.90 2.76
N CYS A 174 -25.99 13.71 3.39
CA CYS A 174 -27.19 13.10 3.96
C CYS A 174 -27.80 13.97 5.07
N ALA A 175 -26.98 14.54 5.97
CA ALA A 175 -27.45 15.45 7.00
C ALA A 175 -28.09 16.72 6.42
N ALA A 176 -27.50 17.30 5.37
CA ALA A 176 -28.05 18.47 4.67
C ALA A 176 -29.42 18.17 4.03
N LEU A 177 -29.56 17.03 3.34
CA LEU A 177 -30.85 16.62 2.77
C LEU A 177 -31.91 16.34 3.83
N MET A 178 -31.53 15.81 5.00
CA MET A 178 -32.47 15.63 6.12
C MET A 178 -32.92 16.98 6.70
N ALA A 179 -32.04 17.99 6.73
CA ALA A 179 -32.39 19.34 7.17
C ALA A 179 -33.35 20.05 6.19
N GLU A 180 -33.18 19.88 4.87
CA GLU A 180 -34.12 20.42 3.86
C GLU A 180 -35.50 19.76 3.90
N ARG A 181 -35.61 18.53 4.42
CA ARG A 181 -36.89 17.81 4.55
C ARG A 181 -37.64 18.08 5.86
N GLN A 182 -37.14 18.95 6.74
CA GLN A 182 -37.94 19.39 7.88
C GLN A 182 -39.14 20.21 7.35
N PRO A 183 -40.39 19.83 7.67
CA PRO A 183 -41.55 20.63 7.29
C PRO A 183 -41.44 22.01 7.96
N PRO A 184 -41.85 23.10 7.27
CA PRO A 184 -41.82 24.44 7.87
C PRO A 184 -42.62 24.46 9.18
N PRO A 185 -42.22 25.29 10.18
CA PRO A 185 -42.96 25.42 11.43
C PRO A 185 -44.42 25.79 11.12
N PRO A 186 -45.40 25.32 11.93
CA PRO A 186 -46.82 25.44 11.60
C PRO A 186 -47.20 26.92 11.44
N GLN A 187 -47.40 27.36 10.19
CA GLN A 187 -47.98 28.67 9.90
C GLN A 187 -49.49 28.60 10.17
N GLN A 188 -49.90 29.30 11.23
CA GLN A 188 -51.23 29.29 11.86
C GLN A 188 -52.38 29.90 11.03
N GLN A 189 -52.29 30.00 9.70
CA GLN A 189 -53.26 30.75 8.88
C GLN A 189 -53.98 29.95 7.79
N THR A 190 -54.01 28.61 7.89
CA THR A 190 -54.68 27.76 6.88
C THR A 190 -55.78 26.85 7.47
N MET A 191 -56.49 27.30 8.51
CA MET A 191 -57.55 26.52 9.17
C MET A 191 -58.98 26.95 8.81
N ASP A 192 -59.18 28.19 8.34
CA ASP A 192 -60.55 28.71 8.12
C ASP A 192 -61.15 28.27 6.78
N ALA A 193 -60.37 28.26 5.70
CA ALA A 193 -60.86 27.88 4.37
C ALA A 193 -61.14 26.37 4.23
N LYS A 194 -60.32 25.52 4.88
CA LYS A 194 -60.50 24.05 4.85
C LYS A 194 -61.61 23.59 5.81
N SER A 195 -61.78 24.25 6.96
CA SER A 195 -62.90 23.94 7.88
C SER A 195 -64.26 24.21 7.23
N GLN A 196 -64.39 25.33 6.50
CA GLN A 196 -65.64 25.63 5.76
C GLN A 196 -65.93 24.57 4.69
N GLN A 197 -64.89 24.09 3.99
CA GLN A 197 -65.05 23.05 2.97
C GLN A 197 -65.42 21.68 3.59
N ILE A 198 -64.87 21.33 4.75
CA ILE A 198 -65.22 20.12 5.50
C ILE A 198 -66.66 20.21 6.02
N GLN A 199 -67.12 21.37 6.47
CA GLN A 199 -68.49 21.56 6.96
C GLN A 199 -69.51 21.37 5.84
N VAL A 200 -69.27 21.98 4.67
CA VAL A 200 -70.12 21.81 3.47
C VAL A 200 -70.14 20.36 2.96
N LEU A 201 -69.01 19.64 3.05
CA LEU A 201 -68.93 18.23 2.67
C LEU A 201 -69.61 17.32 3.69
N THR A 202 -69.52 17.63 4.98
CA THR A 202 -70.18 16.90 6.07
C THR A 202 -71.70 17.04 5.97
N ASP A 203 -72.21 18.25 5.69
CA ASP A 203 -73.64 18.46 5.49
C ASP A 203 -74.17 17.74 4.24
N ARG A 204 -73.36 17.64 3.18
CA ARG A 204 -73.69 16.82 2.00
C ARG A 204 -73.70 15.32 2.30
N LEU A 205 -72.79 14.82 3.14
CA LEU A 205 -72.74 13.41 3.54
C LEU A 205 -73.93 13.03 4.41
N ASN A 206 -74.32 13.86 5.38
CA ASN A 206 -75.49 13.62 6.22
C ASN A 206 -76.81 13.58 5.42
N GLN A 207 -76.92 14.39 4.35
CA GLN A 207 -78.06 14.32 3.43
C GLN A 207 -78.07 13.05 2.56
N LEU A 208 -76.92 12.42 2.35
CA LEU A 208 -76.78 11.17 1.58
C LEU A 208 -76.93 9.92 2.46
N GLU A 209 -76.63 10.01 3.76
CA GLU A 209 -76.79 8.91 4.73
C GLU A 209 -78.24 8.66 5.17
N LEU A 210 -79.13 9.64 5.04
CA LEU A 210 -80.58 9.44 5.27
C LEU A 210 -81.26 8.57 4.20
N ASN A 211 -80.56 8.22 3.11
CA ASN A 211 -81.14 7.57 1.93
C ASN A 211 -80.58 6.19 1.59
N LYS A 212 -79.87 5.52 2.50
CA LYS A 212 -79.43 4.13 2.25
C LYS A 212 -79.53 3.21 3.46
N SER A 213 -80.70 2.61 3.57
CA SER A 213 -80.93 1.38 4.33
C SER A 213 -80.30 0.17 3.61
N GLY A 214 -79.65 -0.72 4.37
CA GLY A 214 -79.70 -2.16 4.11
C GLY A 214 -78.39 -2.91 3.77
N GLY A 215 -77.93 -3.71 4.74
CA GLY A 215 -77.26 -5.02 4.58
C GLY A 215 -75.74 -4.99 4.27
N GLY A 216 -74.85 -5.74 4.93
CA GLY A 216 -74.96 -6.85 5.88
C GLY A 216 -74.12 -8.06 5.44
N GLY A 217 -73.14 -8.48 6.26
CA GLY A 217 -72.51 -9.83 6.30
C GLY A 217 -71.32 -10.05 5.36
N GLY A 218 -70.08 -10.26 5.83
CA GLY A 218 -69.53 -11.50 6.45
C GLY A 218 -68.42 -12.02 5.51
N GLY A 219 -67.24 -12.51 5.87
CA GLY A 219 -66.65 -13.13 7.06
C GLY A 219 -65.64 -14.16 6.54
N GLY A 220 -64.37 -14.14 6.96
CA GLY A 220 -63.38 -15.13 6.49
C GLY A 220 -61.94 -14.80 6.88
N GLY A 221 -61.59 -15.03 8.15
CA GLY A 221 -60.23 -14.87 8.64
C GLY A 221 -59.36 -16.10 8.39
N PHE A 222 -58.08 -15.89 8.05
CA PHE A 222 -56.99 -16.81 8.36
C PHE A 222 -55.68 -16.06 8.69
N ARG A 223 -55.38 -16.02 9.99
CA ARG A 223 -54.11 -16.38 10.66
C ARG A 223 -52.81 -15.67 10.25
N ALA A 224 -52.41 -14.74 11.12
CA ALA A 224 -51.09 -14.59 11.77
C ALA A 224 -49.82 -14.68 10.90
N LEU A 225 -49.25 -13.50 10.63
CA LEU A 225 -47.84 -13.28 10.35
C LEU A 225 -46.99 -13.79 11.53
N GLY A 226 -46.22 -14.85 11.32
CA GLY A 226 -45.32 -15.36 12.35
C GLY A 226 -44.66 -16.69 12.00
N SER A 227 -43.84 -16.72 10.95
CA SER A 227 -42.73 -17.70 10.86
C SER A 227 -41.79 -17.34 9.71
N ASN A 228 -40.48 -17.40 9.96
CA ASN A 228 -39.37 -17.31 8.99
C ASN A 228 -39.36 -18.51 8.02
N GLY A 229 -40.48 -18.78 7.35
CA GLY A 229 -40.62 -19.87 6.40
C GLY A 229 -40.15 -19.43 5.02
N PHE A 230 -38.92 -19.77 4.65
CA PHE A 230 -38.49 -19.70 3.26
C PHE A 230 -39.51 -20.44 2.36
N PRO A 231 -39.84 -19.90 1.17
CA PRO A 231 -40.73 -20.57 0.22
C PRO A 231 -40.33 -22.04 0.00
N LYS A 232 -41.32 -22.93 -0.11
CA LYS A 232 -41.06 -24.35 -0.41
C LYS A 232 -40.35 -24.47 -1.77
N ASN A 233 -39.36 -25.35 -1.85
CA ASN A 233 -38.64 -25.62 -3.10
C ASN A 233 -39.59 -26.25 -4.14
N GLY A 234 -39.33 -26.00 -5.43
CA GLY A 234 -39.99 -26.71 -6.53
C GLY A 234 -39.66 -28.21 -6.52
N LYS A 235 -40.45 -29.01 -7.26
CA LYS A 235 -40.28 -30.48 -7.34
C LYS A 235 -38.88 -30.89 -7.82
N ASP A 236 -38.24 -30.06 -8.65
CA ASP A 236 -36.89 -30.29 -9.19
C ASP A 236 -35.77 -29.77 -8.26
N GLY A 237 -36.13 -29.31 -7.06
CA GLY A 237 -35.21 -28.70 -6.09
C GLY A 237 -34.77 -27.27 -6.46
N THR A 238 -35.37 -26.67 -7.49
CA THR A 238 -35.22 -25.26 -7.86
C THR A 238 -35.87 -24.34 -6.83
N ARG A 239 -35.25 -23.20 -6.58
CA ARG A 239 -35.69 -22.24 -5.56
C ARG A 239 -36.07 -20.90 -6.17
N THR A 240 -37.03 -20.22 -5.54
CA THR A 240 -37.51 -18.90 -5.97
C THR A 240 -36.72 -17.76 -5.34
N CYS A 241 -36.08 -17.97 -4.19
CA CYS A 241 -35.23 -16.98 -3.53
C CYS A 241 -33.93 -17.61 -3.01
N ARG A 242 -32.88 -16.79 -2.89
CA ARG A 242 -31.61 -17.19 -2.31
C ARG A 242 -31.80 -17.56 -0.84
N ARG A 243 -31.25 -18.71 -0.42
CA ARG A 243 -31.33 -19.19 0.96
C ARG A 243 -30.04 -18.94 1.72
N TRP A 244 -28.90 -18.98 1.03
CA TRP A 244 -27.59 -18.84 1.64
C TRP A 244 -26.81 -17.67 1.06
N SER A 245 -26.11 -16.95 1.93
CA SER A 245 -25.28 -15.79 1.58
C SER A 245 -23.89 -16.16 1.03
N ASN A 246 -23.67 -17.43 0.67
CA ASN A 246 -22.40 -17.92 0.10
C ASN A 246 -22.51 -18.11 -1.41
N ASP A 247 -21.36 -18.25 -2.08
CA ASP A 247 -21.25 -18.56 -3.51
C ASP A 247 -20.70 -19.98 -3.73
N GLU A 248 -21.06 -20.91 -2.82
CA GLU A 248 -20.60 -22.29 -2.90
C GLU A 248 -21.29 -23.05 -4.04
N TYR A 249 -20.52 -23.92 -4.69
CA TYR A 249 -20.96 -24.73 -5.81
C TYR A 249 -20.52 -26.18 -5.67
N CYS A 250 -21.39 -27.08 -6.09
CA CYS A 250 -21.12 -28.50 -6.16
C CYS A 250 -21.54 -29.05 -7.53
N TRP A 251 -20.66 -29.84 -8.16
CA TRP A 251 -20.89 -30.41 -9.50
C TRP A 251 -22.23 -31.15 -9.62
N THR A 252 -22.64 -31.87 -8.57
CA THR A 252 -23.92 -32.60 -8.55
C THR A 252 -25.09 -31.75 -8.04
N CYS A 253 -24.85 -30.84 -7.09
CA CYS A 253 -25.93 -30.14 -6.38
C CYS A 253 -26.28 -28.75 -6.95
N GLY A 254 -25.41 -28.13 -7.75
CA GLY A 254 -25.60 -26.78 -8.27
C GLY A 254 -25.27 -25.70 -7.25
N PHE A 255 -26.02 -24.59 -7.31
CA PHE A 255 -25.82 -23.35 -6.53
C PHE A 255 -26.79 -23.24 -5.34
N ASP A 256 -26.56 -22.22 -4.48
CA ASP A 256 -27.34 -21.94 -3.27
C ASP A 256 -27.34 -23.14 -2.30
N ILE A 257 -26.15 -23.58 -1.88
CA ILE A 257 -25.89 -24.73 -1.01
C ILE A 257 -24.85 -24.40 0.08
N LYS A 258 -24.72 -25.25 1.10
CA LYS A 258 -23.75 -25.14 2.23
C LYS A 258 -22.58 -26.13 2.14
N HIS A 259 -22.28 -26.60 0.93
CA HIS A 259 -21.12 -27.44 0.68
C HIS A 259 -20.55 -27.16 -0.71
N ASN A 260 -19.32 -27.59 -0.94
CA ASN A 260 -18.68 -27.54 -2.24
C ASN A 260 -18.53 -28.95 -2.85
N SER A 261 -18.06 -29.03 -4.10
CA SER A 261 -17.83 -30.32 -4.79
C SER A 261 -16.91 -31.26 -4.00
N MET A 262 -15.87 -30.76 -3.33
CA MET A 262 -14.98 -31.62 -2.53
C MET A 262 -15.68 -32.29 -1.34
N THR A 263 -16.65 -31.62 -0.73
CA THR A 263 -17.30 -32.03 0.54
C THR A 263 -18.73 -32.53 0.35
N CYS A 264 -19.14 -32.79 -0.89
CA CYS A 264 -20.49 -33.20 -1.22
C CYS A 264 -20.86 -34.56 -0.59
N LYS A 265 -21.90 -34.56 0.26
CA LYS A 265 -22.47 -35.77 0.86
C LYS A 265 -23.58 -36.41 0.01
N TYR A 266 -23.99 -35.77 -1.07
CA TYR A 266 -25.11 -36.18 -1.92
C TYR A 266 -24.66 -36.80 -3.25
N ILE A 267 -23.43 -37.31 -3.29
CA ILE A 267 -22.85 -37.99 -4.44
C ILE A 267 -23.56 -39.33 -4.61
N LYS A 268 -24.30 -39.51 -5.71
CA LYS A 268 -24.92 -40.80 -6.07
C LYS A 268 -23.96 -41.71 -6.85
N ASP A 269 -23.14 -41.11 -7.70
CA ASP A 269 -22.10 -41.77 -8.47
C ASP A 269 -20.78 -41.01 -8.27
N ALA A 270 -19.84 -41.64 -7.59
CA ALA A 270 -18.54 -41.06 -7.27
C ALA A 270 -17.62 -40.97 -8.50
N ALA A 271 -17.84 -41.79 -9.52
CA ALA A 271 -17.05 -41.77 -10.76
C ALA A 271 -17.45 -40.58 -11.65
N ALA A 272 -18.73 -40.20 -11.64
CA ALA A 272 -19.22 -39.05 -12.40
C ALA A 272 -18.96 -37.70 -11.69
N HIS A 273 -18.86 -37.68 -10.36
CA HIS A 273 -18.76 -36.45 -9.58
C HIS A 273 -17.37 -35.79 -9.66
N LYS A 274 -17.30 -34.56 -10.17
CA LYS A 274 -16.04 -33.79 -10.24
C LYS A 274 -15.81 -32.97 -8.98
N LYS A 275 -14.93 -33.46 -8.10
CA LYS A 275 -14.57 -32.80 -6.84
C LYS A 275 -13.93 -31.42 -7.01
N GLU A 276 -13.28 -31.18 -8.15
CA GLU A 276 -12.60 -29.93 -8.47
C GLU A 276 -13.53 -28.84 -9.00
N ALA A 277 -14.81 -29.14 -9.26
CA ALA A 277 -15.71 -28.16 -9.86
C ALA A 277 -16.04 -27.02 -8.87
N THR A 278 -16.00 -25.79 -9.36
CA THR A 278 -16.24 -24.56 -8.58
C THR A 278 -17.32 -23.70 -9.20
N ALA A 279 -17.78 -22.66 -8.50
CA ALA A 279 -18.80 -21.74 -9.02
C ALA A 279 -18.32 -20.98 -10.28
N ALA A 280 -17.02 -20.74 -10.39
CA ALA A 280 -16.39 -20.11 -11.55
C ALA A 280 -16.12 -21.09 -12.70
N ASN A 281 -15.86 -22.36 -12.38
CA ASN A 281 -15.67 -23.42 -13.37
C ASN A 281 -16.52 -24.65 -13.00
N PRO A 282 -17.79 -24.70 -13.46
CA PRO A 282 -18.70 -25.78 -13.11
C PRO A 282 -18.35 -27.12 -13.78
N MET A 283 -17.36 -27.16 -14.70
CA MET A 283 -16.88 -28.37 -15.39
C MET A 283 -18.00 -29.23 -16.02
N GLY A 284 -19.05 -28.59 -16.54
CA GLY A 284 -20.23 -29.25 -17.11
C GLY A 284 -21.19 -29.87 -16.08
N GLY A 285 -21.12 -29.44 -14.82
CA GLY A 285 -22.00 -29.90 -13.75
C GLY A 285 -23.37 -29.21 -13.72
N SER A 286 -24.11 -29.46 -12.63
CA SER A 286 -25.48 -28.97 -12.43
C SER A 286 -25.58 -27.45 -12.46
N THR A 287 -26.56 -26.91 -13.19
CA THR A 287 -26.89 -25.47 -13.24
C THR A 287 -28.05 -25.08 -12.29
N ARG A 288 -28.48 -26.01 -11.43
CA ARG A 288 -29.59 -25.78 -10.50
C ARG A 288 -29.34 -24.55 -9.62
N ASN A 289 -30.32 -23.66 -9.53
CA ASN A 289 -30.28 -22.39 -8.78
C ASN A 289 -29.23 -21.36 -9.25
N LEU A 290 -28.66 -21.51 -10.45
CA LEU A 290 -27.72 -20.52 -11.00
C LEU A 290 -28.34 -19.12 -11.08
N HIS A 291 -29.65 -19.02 -11.35
CA HIS A 291 -30.40 -17.76 -11.40
C HIS A 291 -30.45 -16.99 -10.07
N LEU A 292 -30.06 -17.61 -8.95
CA LEU A 292 -29.99 -16.97 -7.64
C LEU A 292 -28.61 -16.41 -7.29
N ARG A 293 -27.62 -16.62 -8.17
CA ARG A 293 -26.28 -16.08 -7.98
C ARG A 293 -26.31 -14.58 -8.19
N SER A 294 -26.06 -13.82 -7.13
CA SER A 294 -25.86 -12.37 -7.25
C SER A 294 -24.55 -12.13 -7.99
N THR A 295 -24.61 -11.43 -9.12
CA THR A 295 -23.46 -10.90 -9.86
C THR A 295 -22.72 -9.86 -9.04
#